data_AF-A0A9E3CQW7-F1
#
_entry.id   AF-A0A9E3CQW7-F1
#
_cell.length_a   1.000
_cell.length_b   1.000
_cell.length_c   1.000
_cell.angle_alpha   90.00
_cell.angle_beta   90.00
_cell.angle_gamma   90.00
#
_symmetry.space_group_name_H-M   'P 1'
#
loop_
_entity.id
_entity.type
_entity.pdbx_description
1 polymer ?
#
loop_
_entity_poly.entity_id
_entity_poly.type
_entity_poly.pdbx_seq_one_letter_code
_entity_poly.pdbx_strand_id
1 'polypeptide(L)' 'MHHFIFRCPVTGLNVQGSVASSETEAHYIAHACPACGGMHIVNPLNGKLMSEEHPRLKPES' A
#
# COMPACT_ATOMS: atom_id res chain seq x y z
N MET A 1 -8.55 5.11 15.06
CA MET A 1 -7.32 4.78 14.30
C MET A 1 -7.43 3.33 13.88
N HIS A 2 -7.06 3.03 12.64
CA HIS A 2 -7.03 1.67 12.09
C HIS A 2 -5.60 1.31 11.73
N HIS A 3 -5.21 0.07 12.01
CA HIS A 3 -3.88 -0.46 11.70
C HIS A 3 -3.98 -1.45 10.55
N PHE A 4 -2.99 -1.41 9.67
CA PHE A 4 -2.92 -2.29 8.51
C PHE A 4 -1.47 -2.72 8.28
N ILE A 5 -1.31 -3.82 7.54
CA ILE A 5 -0.01 -4.31 7.09
C ILE A 5 -0.02 -4.31 5.57
N PHE A 6 1.05 -3.85 4.94
CA PHE A 6 1.27 -4.02 3.50
C PHE A 6 2.68 -4.56 3.24
N ARG A 7 2.87 -5.18 2.08
CA ARG A 7 4.19 -5.67 1.66
C ARG A 7 4.89 -4.60 0.84
N CYS A 8 6.07 -4.16 1.27
CA CYS A 8 6.87 -3.20 0.50
C CYS A 8 7.35 -3.86 -0.80
N PRO A 9 7.08 -3.28 -1.99
CA PRO A 9 7.47 -3.88 -3.27
C PRO A 9 8.98 -3.73 -3.54
N VAL A 10 9.65 -2.82 -2.83
CA VAL A 10 11.09 -2.56 -2.98
C VAL A 10 11.92 -3.51 -2.14
N THR A 11 11.56 -3.71 -0.86
CA THR A 11 12.35 -4.51 0.09
C THR A 11 11.76 -5.89 0.37
N GLY A 12 10.49 -6.13 0.03
CA GLY A 12 9.77 -7.35 0.34
C GLY A 12 9.35 -7.51 1.81
N LEU A 13 9.64 -6.51 2.66
CA LEU A 13 9.28 -6.53 4.09
C LEU A 13 7.79 -6.20 4.28
N ASN A 14 7.19 -6.79 5.32
CA ASN A 14 5.88 -6.40 5.80
C ASN A 14 6.03 -5.13 6.65
N VAL A 15 5.24 -4.11 6.33
CA VAL A 15 5.31 -2.79 6.94
C VAL A 15 3.98 -2.50 7.61
N GLN A 16 4.03 -2.09 8.88
CA GLN A 16 2.86 -1.68 9.63
C GLN A 16 2.58 -0.20 9.42
N GLY A 17 1.34 0.11 9.04
CA GLY A 17 0.81 1.46 8.92
C GLY A 17 -0.34 1.72 9.88
N SER A 18 -0.67 3.00 10.02
CA SER A 18 -1.87 3.46 10.72
C SER A 18 -2.55 4.57 9.92
N VAL A 19 -3.87 4.63 10.02
CA VAL A 19 -4.71 5.61 9.33
C VAL A 19 -5.83 6.07 10.26
N ALA A 20 -6.29 7.32 10.10
CA ALA A 20 -7.45 7.79 10.86
C ALA A 20 -8.70 7.02 10.42
N SER A 21 -9.65 6.80 11.34
CA SER A 21 -10.88 6.07 11.03
C SER A 21 -11.80 6.80 10.04
N SER A 22 -11.59 8.10 9.82
CA SER A 22 -12.25 8.86 8.75
C SER A 22 -11.64 8.61 7.37
N GLU A 23 -10.36 8.23 7.32
CA GLU A 23 -9.63 7.97 6.08
C GLU A 23 -9.74 6.50 5.64
N THR A 24 -10.28 5.61 6.47
CA THR A 24 -10.58 4.22 6.07
C THR A 24 -11.70 4.11 5.04
N GLU A 25 -12.49 5.16 4.83
CA GLU A 25 -13.45 5.23 3.71
C GLU A 25 -12.75 5.45 2.36
N ALA A 26 -11.50 5.95 2.38
CA ALA A 26 -10.71 6.06 1.16
C ALA A 26 -10.20 4.68 0.74
N HIS A 27 -10.47 4.31 -0.52
CA HIS A 27 -9.99 3.05 -1.09
C HIS A 27 -8.47 2.94 -1.08
N TYR A 28 -7.76 4.07 -1.19
CA TYR A 28 -6.31 4.12 -1.25
C TYR A 28 -5.78 5.38 -0.56
N ILE A 29 -4.68 5.22 0.18
CA ILE A 29 -3.98 6.30 0.87
C ILE A 29 -2.51 6.32 0.48
N ALA A 30 -1.90 7.50 0.45
CA ALA A 30 -0.45 7.63 0.36
C ALA A 30 0.18 7.39 1.74
N HIS A 31 1.04 6.38 1.85
CA HIS A 31 1.69 6.00 3.09
C HIS A 31 3.22 6.04 2.93
N ALA A 32 3.89 6.74 3.85
CA ALA A 32 5.34 6.78 3.91
C ALA A 32 5.89 5.47 4.47
N CYS A 33 6.75 4.80 3.71
CA CYS A 33 7.27 3.48 4.01
C CYS A 33 8.59 3.56 4.80
N PRO A 34 8.62 3.21 6.10
CA PRO A 34 9.86 3.23 6.88
C PRO A 34 10.88 2.19 6.41
N ALA A 35 10.46 1.15 5.69
CA ALA A 35 11.36 0.08 5.23
C ALA A 35 12.24 0.49 4.04
N CYS A 36 11.74 1.34 3.14
CA CYS A 36 12.47 1.76 1.93
C CYS A 36 12.64 3.28 1.81
N GLY A 37 11.99 4.07 2.67
CA GLY A 37 11.98 5.54 2.61
C GLY A 37 11.09 6.14 1.51
N GLY A 38 10.39 5.32 0.73
CA GLY A 38 9.49 5.76 -0.34
C GLY A 38 8.05 6.02 0.11
N MET A 39 7.21 6.49 -0.81
CA MET A 39 5.75 6.52 -0.62
C MET A 39 5.08 5.41 -1.42
N HIS A 40 4.10 4.77 -0.79
CA HIS A 40 3.28 3.74 -1.42
C HIS A 40 1.80 4.11 -1.33
N ILE A 41 1.05 3.83 -2.39
CA ILE A 41 -0.40 4.00 -2.41
C ILE A 41 -1.01 2.66 -1.98
N VAL A 42 -1.53 2.61 -0.76
CA VAL A 42 -1.97 1.39 -0.07
C VAL A 42 -3.46 1.46 0.20
N ASN A 43 -4.17 0.36 0.04
CA ASN A 43 -5.52 0.20 0.54
C ASN A 43 -5.46 -0.29 2.00
N PRO A 44 -5.84 0.52 3.00
CA PRO A 44 -5.73 0.16 4.41
C PRO A 44 -6.72 -0.94 4.84
N LEU A 45 -7.74 -1.24 4.03
CA LEU A 45 -8.72 -2.30 4.32
C LEU A 45 -8.16 -3.71 4.07
N ASN A 46 -7.27 -3.85 3.07
CA ASN A 46 -6.74 -5.15 2.65
C ASN A 46 -5.21 -5.23 2.56
N GLY A 47 -4.50 -4.11 2.74
CA GLY A 47 -3.05 -4.04 2.68
C GLY A 47 -2.46 -4.10 1.27
N LYS A 48 -3.29 -4.06 0.22
CA LYS A 48 -2.84 -4.14 -1.17
C LYS A 48 -2.34 -2.79 -1.67
N LEU A 49 -1.39 -2.84 -2.59
CA LEU A 49 -0.92 -1.66 -3.30
C LEU A 49 -1.78 -1.39 -4.52
N MET A 50 -1.98 -0.12 -4.86
CA MET A 50 -2.67 0.25 -6.10
C MET A 50 -2.00 -0.37 -7.35
N SER A 51 -0.67 -0.53 -7.31
CA SER A 51 0.12 -1.18 -8.36
C SER A 51 -0.17 -2.68 -8.54
N GLU A 52 -0.75 -3.35 -7.54
CA GLU A 52 -1.14 -4.77 -7.62
C GLU A 52 -2.49 -4.96 -8.29
N GLU A 53 -3.35 -3.93 -8.25
CA GLU A 53 -4.70 -3.96 -8.84
C GLU A 53 -4.68 -3.62 -10.33
N HIS A 54 -3.68 -2.87 -10.78
CA HIS A 54 -3.34 -2.66 -12.18
C HIS A 54 -1.99 -3.30 -12.49
N PRO A 55 -1.90 -4.64 -12.62
CA PRO A 55 -0.72 -5.25 -13.20
C PRO A 55 -0.53 -4.59 -14.57
N ARG A 56 0.61 -3.92 -14.78
CA ARG A 56 0.98 -3.45 -16.12
C ARG A 56 0.80 -4.65 -17.05
N LEU A 57 -0.12 -4.52 -18.01
CA LEU A 57 -0.23 -5.47 -19.12
C LEU A 57 1.18 -5.56 -19.70
N LYS A 58 1.86 -6.70 -19.50
CA LYS A 58 3.12 -6.95 -20.18
C LYS A 58 2.78 -6.94 -21.67
N PRO A 59 3.46 -6.15 -22.52
CA PRO A 59 3.27 -6.29 -23.95
C PRO A 59 3.62 -7.73 -24.31
N GLU A 60 2.63 -8.43 -24.86
CA GLU A 60 2.81 -9.73 -25.52
C GLU A 60 3.93 -9.60 -26.55
N SER A 61 4.99 -10.41 -26.35
CA SER A 61 6.13 -10.53 -27.28
C SER A 61 5.87 -11.66 -28.26
#